data_AF-A0A0G1XYH6-F1
#
_entry.id   AF-A0A0G1XYH6-F1
#
_cell.length_a   1.000
_cell.length_b   1.000
_cell.length_c   1.000
_cell.angle_alpha   90.00
_cell.angle_beta   90.00
_cell.angle_gamma   90.00
#
_symmetry.space_group_name_H-M   'P 1'
#
loop_
_entity.id
_entity.type
_entity.pdbx_description
1 polymer ?
#
loop_
_entity_poly.entity_id
_entity_poly.type
_entity_poly.pdbx_seq_one_letter_code
_entity_poly.pdbx_strand_id
1 'polypeptide(L)'
;MKFLTLIVVTLILWFGVFSYGSAATEDTSVPIKLENPLKADNIAELIQGILKFLVAAGAPVATLMIIIGAYQMLFAGGSPEKFETGKKTILYTVIGYVIILLALGLASVIKDILGVSGGP
;
A
#
# COMPACT_ATOMS: atom_id res chain seq x y z
N MET A 1 17.08 16.17 12.89
CA MET A 1 17.48 14.74 12.94
C MET A 1 16.67 13.95 13.96
N LYS A 2 16.66 14.31 15.25
CA LYS A 2 15.89 13.65 16.31
C LYS A 2 14.37 13.51 16.06
N PHE A 3 13.74 14.50 15.42
CA PHE A 3 12.29 14.48 15.10
C PHE A 3 11.93 13.48 13.98
N LEU A 4 12.84 13.30 13.03
CA LEU A 4 12.67 12.33 11.93
C LEU A 4 12.75 10.89 12.44
N THR A 5 13.67 10.62 13.36
CA THR A 5 13.80 9.30 14.00
C THR A 5 12.57 8.95 14.84
N LEU A 6 11.95 9.94 15.48
CA LEU A 6 10.74 9.77 16.29
C LEU A 6 9.52 9.40 15.42
N ILE A 7 9.32 10.06 14.27
CA ILE A 7 8.24 9.72 13.32
C ILE A 7 8.42 8.30 12.77
N VAL A 8 9.65 7.94 12.39
CA VAL A 8 9.96 6.61 11.84
C VAL A 8 9.76 5.51 12.88
N VAL A 9 10.19 5.70 14.13
CA VAL A 9 10.00 4.72 15.22
C VAL A 9 8.53 4.57 15.60
N THR A 10 7.76 5.66 15.62
CA THR A 10 6.31 5.61 15.92
C THR A 10 5.54 4.91 14.79
N LEU A 11 5.98 5.09 13.53
CA LEU A 11 5.44 4.38 12.37
C LEU A 11 5.77 2.88 12.40
N ILE A 12 6.97 2.48 12.81
CA ILE A 12 7.35 1.06 12.94
C ILE A 12 6.52 0.36 14.03
N LEU A 13 6.27 1.04 15.15
CA LEU A 13 5.39 0.54 16.21
C LEU A 13 3.93 0.44 15.74
N TRP A 14 3.45 1.37 14.91
CA TRP A 14 2.12 1.31 14.32
C TRP A 14 2.01 0.26 13.20
N PHE A 15 3.09 0.03 12.43
CA PHE A 15 3.19 -1.02 11.39
C PHE A 15 3.12 -2.42 12.00
N GLY A 16 3.73 -2.62 13.17
CA GLY A 16 3.60 -3.86 13.94
C GLY A 16 2.18 -4.11 14.45
N VAL A 17 1.42 -3.05 14.76
CA VAL A 17 0.01 -3.15 15.21
C VAL A 17 -0.97 -3.28 14.03
N PHE A 18 -0.66 -2.72 12.86
CA PHE A 18 -1.47 -2.86 11.64
C PHE A 18 -1.30 -4.23 10.95
N SER A 19 -0.30 -5.02 11.36
CA SER A 19 -0.12 -6.42 10.95
C SER A 19 -1.18 -7.37 11.52
N TYR A 20 -2.06 -6.91 12.43
CA TYR A 20 -3.17 -7.70 12.96
C TYR A 20 -4.45 -7.35 12.20
N GLY A 21 -4.53 -7.77 10.93
CA GLY A 21 -5.57 -7.29 10.03
C GLY A 21 -6.02 -8.28 8.96
N SER A 22 -6.31 -9.53 9.34
CA SER A 22 -7.42 -10.32 8.76
C SER A 22 -7.60 -11.62 9.53
N ALA A 23 -8.18 -11.50 10.73
CA ALA A 23 -8.85 -12.61 11.40
C ALA A 23 -10.33 -12.59 10.99
N ALA A 24 -10.76 -13.63 10.29
CA ALA A 24 -12.14 -14.09 10.10
C ALA A 24 -12.04 -15.35 9.21
N THR A 25 -12.65 -16.48 9.51
CA THR A 25 -13.57 -16.92 10.58
C THR A 25 -13.39 -18.43 10.68
N GLU A 26 -13.59 -18.97 11.87
CA GLU A 26 -13.68 -20.41 12.10
C GLU A 26 -14.80 -21.01 11.26
N ASP A 27 -14.51 -22.10 10.56
CA ASP A 27 -15.53 -23.06 10.15
C ASP A 27 -15.09 -24.46 10.58
N THR A 28 -15.87 -25.03 11.48
CA THR A 28 -15.68 -26.36 12.05
C THR A 28 -15.93 -27.43 10.99
N SER A 29 -14.88 -27.90 10.34
CA SER A 29 -14.79 -29.30 9.92
C SER A 29 -13.34 -29.69 9.75
N VAL A 30 -12.93 -30.80 10.39
CA VAL A 30 -11.60 -31.36 10.27
C VAL A 30 -11.57 -32.24 9.02
N PRO A 31 -11.07 -31.72 7.89
CA PRO A 31 -10.06 -32.42 7.13
C PRO A 31 -8.83 -31.52 7.03
N ILE A 32 -7.62 -32.05 7.25
CA ILE A 32 -6.38 -31.28 7.16
C ILE A 32 -6.22 -30.75 5.73
N LYS A 33 -6.76 -29.55 5.49
CA LYS A 33 -6.38 -28.66 4.40
C LYS A 33 -5.16 -27.92 4.91
N LEU A 34 -4.07 -27.98 4.16
CA LEU A 34 -3.01 -27.00 4.32
C LEU A 34 -3.62 -25.65 3.94
N GLU A 35 -4.08 -24.87 4.94
CA GLU A 35 -4.51 -23.49 4.71
C GLU A 35 -3.37 -22.76 4.03
N ASN A 36 -3.57 -22.42 2.76
CA ASN A 36 -2.64 -21.59 2.03
C ASN A 36 -2.66 -20.21 2.71
N PRO A 37 -1.57 -19.76 3.38
CA PRO A 37 -1.54 -18.48 4.08
C PRO A 37 -1.66 -17.28 3.12
N LEU A 38 -1.76 -17.55 1.82
CA LEU A 38 -2.00 -16.62 0.73
C LEU A 38 -3.49 -16.49 0.33
N LYS A 39 -4.41 -17.30 0.90
CA LYS A 39 -5.88 -17.31 0.66
C LYS A 39 -6.25 -17.06 -0.81
N ALA A 40 -5.75 -17.90 -1.69
CA ALA A 40 -5.98 -17.66 -3.09
C ALA A 40 -5.94 -18.96 -3.88
N ASP A 41 -7.10 -19.27 -4.47
CA ASP A 41 -7.35 -20.50 -5.19
C ASP A 41 -7.08 -20.33 -6.69
N ASN A 42 -6.84 -19.08 -7.14
CA ASN A 42 -6.61 -18.70 -8.54
C ASN A 42 -5.57 -17.56 -8.66
N ILE A 43 -4.83 -17.49 -9.78
CA ILE A 43 -3.86 -16.42 -10.07
C ILE A 43 -4.47 -15.01 -9.91
N ALA A 44 -5.76 -14.85 -10.21
CA ALA A 44 -6.46 -13.58 -10.06
C ALA A 44 -6.61 -13.11 -8.60
N GLU A 45 -6.73 -14.03 -7.64
CA GLU A 45 -6.77 -13.71 -6.21
C GLU A 45 -5.38 -13.43 -5.64
N LEU A 46 -4.35 -14.15 -6.13
CA LEU A 46 -2.93 -13.85 -5.82
C LEU A 46 -2.64 -12.38 -6.13
N ILE A 47 -3.02 -11.95 -7.34
CA ILE A 47 -2.79 -10.59 -7.82
C ILE A 47 -3.57 -9.58 -6.98
N GLN A 48 -4.84 -9.86 -6.64
CA GLN A 48 -5.62 -8.97 -5.76
C GLN A 48 -5.04 -8.86 -4.35
N GLY A 49 -4.54 -9.96 -3.78
CA GLY A 49 -3.88 -9.96 -2.47
C GLY A 49 -2.61 -9.11 -2.48
N ILE A 50 -1.77 -9.29 -3.50
CA ILE A 50 -0.54 -8.49 -3.69
C ILE A 50 -0.88 -7.01 -3.90
N LEU A 51 -1.90 -6.69 -4.71
CA LEU A 51 -2.30 -5.31 -4.97
C LEU A 51 -2.85 -4.63 -3.70
N LYS A 52 -3.70 -5.31 -2.94
CA LYS A 52 -4.20 -4.80 -1.64
C LYS A 52 -3.06 -4.57 -0.66
N PHE A 53 -2.09 -5.48 -0.61
CA PHE A 53 -0.88 -5.32 0.20
C PHE A 53 -0.06 -4.10 -0.27
N LEU A 54 0.12 -3.93 -1.59
CA LEU A 54 0.84 -2.79 -2.17
C LEU A 54 0.17 -1.45 -1.85
N VAL A 55 -1.16 -1.42 -1.79
CA VAL A 55 -1.92 -0.21 -1.46
C VAL A 55 -1.84 0.10 0.03
N ALA A 56 -1.98 -0.94 0.86
CA ALA A 56 -1.88 -0.83 2.31
C ALA A 56 -0.48 -0.38 2.75
N ALA A 57 0.58 -0.92 2.12
CA ALA A 57 1.97 -0.51 2.37
C ALA A 57 2.33 0.80 1.63
N GLY A 58 1.73 1.05 0.46
CA GLY A 58 2.01 2.21 -0.38
C GLY A 58 1.44 3.51 0.17
N ALA A 59 0.29 3.49 0.84
CA ALA A 59 -0.32 4.67 1.45
C ALA A 59 0.58 5.37 2.49
N PRO A 60 1.17 4.69 3.49
CA PRO A 60 2.08 5.33 4.43
C PRO A 60 3.39 5.76 3.77
N VAL A 61 3.92 5.01 2.80
CA VAL A 61 5.14 5.37 2.06
C VAL A 61 4.92 6.64 1.22
N ALA A 62 3.80 6.73 0.51
CA ALA A 62 3.43 7.90 -0.26
C ALA A 62 3.26 9.13 0.65
N THR A 63 2.62 8.95 1.80
CA THR A 63 2.48 10.02 2.80
C THR A 63 3.83 10.54 3.29
N LEU A 64 4.77 9.64 3.60
CA LEU A 64 6.14 10.03 4.01
C LEU A 64 6.89 10.80 2.91
N MET A 65 6.81 10.32 1.67
CA MET A 65 7.46 10.98 0.52
C MET A 65 6.90 12.39 0.27
N ILE A 66 5.58 12.57 0.42
CA ILE A 66 4.94 13.89 0.34
C ILE A 66 5.45 14.82 1.44
N ILE A 67 5.55 14.32 2.68
CA ILE A 67 6.06 15.11 3.81
C ILE A 67 7.51 15.55 3.55
N ILE A 68 8.36 14.68 3.02
CA ILE A 68 9.75 15.00 2.69
C ILE A 68 9.82 16.07 1.59
N GLY A 69 9.03 15.91 0.52
CA GLY A 69 8.97 16.90 -0.56
C GLY A 69 8.44 18.26 -0.08
N ALA A 70 7.42 18.26 0.78
CA ALA A 70 6.86 19.47 1.38
C ALA A 70 7.86 20.16 2.31
N TYR A 71 8.56 19.39 3.16
CA TYR A 71 9.63 19.91 4.00
C TYR A 71 10.73 20.58 3.14
N GLN A 72 11.15 19.93 2.06
CA GLN A 72 12.17 20.49 1.17
C GLN A 72 11.72 21.80 0.50
N MET A 73 10.43 21.95 0.19
CA MET A 73 9.87 23.19 -0.34
C MET A 73 9.78 24.29 0.72
N LEU A 74 9.35 23.96 1.95
CA LEU A 74 9.21 24.93 3.05
C LEU A 74 10.55 25.47 3.54
N PHE A 75 11.58 24.63 3.57
CA PHE A 75 12.93 25.00 4.01
C PHE A 75 13.86 25.41 2.85
N ALA A 76 13.32 25.66 1.65
CA ALA A 76 14.12 26.01 0.47
C ALA A 76 14.82 27.37 0.57
N GLY A 77 14.45 28.23 1.52
CA GLY A 77 15.17 29.47 1.85
C GLY A 77 15.32 30.46 0.70
N GLY A 78 14.47 30.38 -0.33
CA GLY A 78 14.56 31.21 -1.55
C GLY A 78 15.41 30.61 -2.68
N SER A 79 16.00 29.42 -2.51
CA SER A 79 16.68 28.72 -3.61
C SER A 79 15.65 28.04 -4.53
N PRO A 80 15.58 28.40 -5.82
CA PRO A 80 14.59 27.83 -6.75
C PRO A 80 14.83 26.33 -6.98
N GLU A 81 16.08 25.87 -6.90
CA GLU A 81 16.47 24.48 -7.15
C GLU A 81 15.89 23.49 -6.13
N LYS A 82 15.90 23.86 -4.84
CA LYS A 82 15.32 23.01 -3.77
C LYS A 82 13.80 22.95 -3.83
N PHE A 83 13.18 24.05 -4.26
CA PHE A 83 11.73 24.12 -4.47
C PHE A 83 11.28 23.27 -5.66
N GLU A 84 12.01 23.33 -6.78
CA GLU A 84 11.80 22.48 -7.96
C GLU A 84 11.95 21.00 -7.60
N THR A 85 12.98 20.66 -6.82
CA THR A 85 13.21 19.27 -6.39
C THR A 85 12.06 18.75 -5.53
N GLY A 86 11.60 19.51 -4.53
CA GLY A 86 10.48 19.09 -3.68
C GLY A 86 9.17 18.93 -4.46
N LYS A 87 8.89 19.81 -5.43
CA LYS A 87 7.75 19.64 -6.35
C LYS A 87 7.84 18.36 -7.15
N LYS A 88 9.01 18.06 -7.73
CA LYS A 88 9.24 16.82 -8.49
C LYS A 88 9.02 15.59 -7.60
N THR A 89 9.53 15.59 -6.38
CA THR A 89 9.31 14.49 -5.42
C THR A 89 7.83 14.25 -5.16
N ILE A 90 7.04 15.30 -4.91
CA ILE A 90 5.59 15.17 -4.70
C ILE A 90 4.92 14.65 -5.97
N LEU A 91 5.25 15.19 -7.15
CA LEU A 91 4.68 14.73 -8.42
C LEU A 91 4.95 13.24 -8.68
N TYR A 92 6.20 12.80 -8.53
CA TYR A 92 6.54 11.38 -8.69
C TYR A 92 5.84 10.49 -7.68
N THR A 93 5.66 10.96 -6.45
CA THR A 93 4.93 10.22 -5.40
C THR A 93 3.46 10.05 -5.76
N VAL A 94 2.81 11.14 -6.21
CA VAL A 94 1.41 11.11 -6.64
C VAL A 94 1.24 10.19 -7.85
N ILE A 95 2.12 10.29 -8.85
CA ILE A 95 2.09 9.43 -10.03
C ILE A 95 2.25 7.95 -9.63
N GLY A 96 3.21 7.63 -8.76
CA GLY A 96 3.41 6.27 -8.27
C GLY A 96 2.18 5.72 -7.54
N TYR A 97 1.54 6.53 -6.69
CA TYR A 97 0.33 6.11 -5.98
C TYR A 97 -0.87 5.93 -6.92
N VAL A 98 -1.03 6.82 -7.89
CA VAL A 98 -2.09 6.72 -8.92
C VAL A 98 -1.94 5.44 -9.74
N ILE A 99 -0.72 5.04 -10.11
CA ILE A 99 -0.47 3.78 -10.83
C ILE A 99 -0.95 2.58 -10.01
N ILE A 100 -0.70 2.57 -8.70
CA ILE A 100 -1.15 1.49 -7.81
C ILE A 100 -2.69 1.43 -7.76
N LEU A 101 -3.36 2.59 -7.66
CA LEU A 101 -4.82 2.66 -7.68
C LEU A 101 -5.41 2.20 -9.03
N LEU A 102 -4.77 2.56 -10.14
CA LEU A 102 -5.17 2.10 -11.47
C LEU A 102 -5.00 0.58 -11.62
N ALA A 103 -3.93 0.00 -11.08
CA ALA A 103 -3.71 -1.44 -11.10
C ALA A 103 -4.82 -2.21 -10.36
N LEU A 104 -5.30 -1.69 -9.23
CA LEU A 104 -6.48 -2.22 -8.54
C LEU A 104 -7.74 -2.17 -9.40
N GLY A 105 -7.99 -1.03 -10.04
CA GLY A 105 -9.17 -0.85 -10.91
C GLY A 105 -9.16 -1.82 -12.08
N LEU A 106 -8.01 -1.97 -12.75
CA LEU A 106 -7.84 -2.92 -13.84
C LEU A 106 -7.98 -4.37 -13.37
N ALA A 107 -7.43 -4.72 -12.20
CA ALA A 107 -7.56 -6.06 -11.64
C ALA A 107 -9.02 -6.41 -11.30
N SER A 108 -9.81 -5.44 -10.83
CA SER A 108 -11.24 -5.65 -10.59
C SER A 108 -11.99 -5.90 -11.91
N VAL A 109 -11.74 -5.09 -12.94
CA VAL A 109 -12.37 -5.26 -14.26
C VAL A 109 -12.00 -6.61 -14.88
N ILE A 110 -10.75 -7.03 -14.76
CA ILE A 110 -10.31 -8.35 -15.24
C ILE A 110 -11.01 -9.48 -14.47
N LYS A 111 -11.20 -9.33 -13.14
CA LYS A 111 -11.95 -10.29 -12.34
C LYS A 111 -13.41 -10.41 -12.80
N ASP A 112 -14.04 -9.27 -13.08
CA ASP A 112 -15.44 -9.19 -13.53
C ASP A 112 -15.62 -9.82 -14.92
N ILE A 113 -14.66 -9.60 -15.83
CA ILE A 113 -14.68 -10.17 -17.20
C ILE A 113 -14.34 -11.66 -17.22
N LEU A 114 -13.41 -12.12 -16.38
CA LEU A 114 -13.01 -13.53 -16.31
C LEU A 114 -14.00 -14.42 -15.55
N GLY A 115 -15.12 -13.89 -15.10
CA GLY A 115 -16.22 -14.71 -14.58
C GLY A 115 -15.86 -15.51 -13.32
N VAL A 116 -14.95 -15.02 -12.47
CA VAL A 116 -14.87 -15.44 -11.06
C VAL A 116 -16.03 -14.80 -10.28
N SER A 117 -17.24 -15.14 -10.75
CA SER A 117 -18.51 -14.91 -10.10
C SER A 117 -18.98 -16.26 -9.56
N GLY A 118 -18.68 -16.51 -8.30
CA GLY A 118 -19.52 -17.29 -7.40
C GLY A 118 -19.57 -18.82 -7.59
N GLY A 119 -19.11 -19.52 -6.57
CA GLY A 119 -19.50 -20.88 -6.21
C GLY A 119 -18.79 -21.24 -4.91
N PRO A 120 -19.51 -21.83 -3.94
CA PRO A 120 -19.45 -21.52 -2.50
C PRO A 120 -18.09 -21.68 -1.83
#